data_AF-X1TZT7-F1
#
_entry.id   AF-X1TZT7-F1
#
_cell.length_a   1.000
_cell.length_b   1.000
_cell.length_c   1.000
_cell.angle_alpha   90.00
_cell.angle_beta   90.00
_cell.angle_gamma   90.00
#
_symmetry.space_group_name_H-M   'P 1'
#
loop_
_entity.id
_entity.type
_entity.pdbx_description
1 polymer ?
#
loop_
_entity_poly.entity_id
_entity_poly.type
_entity_poly.pdbx_seq_one_letter_code
_entity_poly.pdbx_strand_id
1 'polypeptide(L)'
;KQILEEMVSSGKYKIGDPFPTERDIAEQFGVSRITVREAIGHLVYQGILRREQGRGTFVTQPKAYEKINELISYTQDMRNRGMKPSSKVLCPLVC
;
A
#
# COMPACT_ATOMS: atom_id res chain seq x y z
N LYS A 1 -13.95 0.72 -5.66
CA LYS A 1 -12.73 0.06 -5.12
C LYS A 1 -12.14 -0.94 -6.12
N GLN A 2 -12.87 -1.99 -6.51
CA GLN A 2 -12.39 -3.04 -7.43
C GLN A 2 -11.85 -2.52 -8.78
N ILE A 3 -12.53 -1.54 -9.40
CA ILE A 3 -12.12 -0.98 -10.71
C ILE A 3 -10.69 -0.42 -10.71
N LEU A 4 -10.27 0.27 -9.63
CA LEU A 4 -8.92 0.84 -9.58
C LEU A 4 -7.86 -0.22 -9.26
N GLU A 5 -8.20 -1.22 -8.44
CA GLU A 5 -7.32 -2.36 -8.17
C GLU A 5 -7.06 -3.16 -9.46
N GLU A 6 -8.11 -3.40 -10.26
CA GLU A 6 -8.01 -4.04 -11.58
C GLU A 6 -7.19 -3.21 -12.57
N MET A 7 -7.35 -1.89 -12.60
CA MET A 7 -6.53 -1.03 -13.46
C MET A 7 -5.05 -1.15 -13.16
N VAL A 8 -4.67 -1.23 -11.89
CA VAL A 8 -3.27 -1.37 -11.50
C VAL A 8 -2.78 -2.81 -11.72
N SER A 9 -3.60 -3.83 -11.44
CA SER A 9 -3.23 -5.24 -11.60
C SER A 9 -3.23 -5.73 -13.04
N SER A 10 -3.95 -5.06 -13.95
CA SER A 10 -3.98 -5.37 -15.38
C SER A 10 -2.63 -5.27 -16.09
N GLY A 11 -1.59 -4.78 -15.41
CA GLY A 11 -0.25 -4.61 -15.97
C GLY A 11 -0.12 -3.43 -16.94
N LYS A 12 -1.19 -2.62 -17.09
CA LYS A 12 -1.21 -1.43 -17.94
C LYS A 12 -0.24 -0.34 -17.48
N TYR A 13 0.03 -0.27 -16.18
CA TYR A 13 0.94 0.72 -15.58
C TYR A 13 2.14 0.02 -14.95
N LYS A 14 3.35 0.48 -15.26
CA LYS A 14 4.59 0.01 -14.65
C LYS A 14 4.90 0.82 -13.39
N ILE A 15 5.78 0.26 -12.56
CA ILE A 15 6.30 0.97 -11.39
C ILE A 15 7.00 2.25 -11.86
N GLY A 16 6.63 3.37 -11.26
CA GLY A 16 7.13 4.70 -11.61
C GLY A 16 6.26 5.44 -12.63
N ASP A 17 5.32 4.77 -13.30
CA ASP A 17 4.45 5.43 -14.28
C ASP A 17 3.48 6.40 -13.59
N PRO A 18 3.15 7.53 -14.24
CA PRO A 18 2.11 8.42 -13.79
C PRO A 18 0.75 7.72 -13.84
N PHE A 19 0.01 7.83 -12.75
CA PHE A 19 -1.36 7.35 -12.65
C PHE A 19 -2.33 8.49 -13.02
N PRO A 20 -3.45 8.20 -13.69
CA PRO A 20 -4.43 9.22 -14.08
C PRO A 20 -4.96 10.04 -12.90
N THR A 21 -5.42 11.26 -13.17
CA THR A 21 -5.92 12.13 -12.09
C THR A 21 -7.29 11.67 -11.58
N GLU A 22 -7.65 12.10 -10.36
CA GLU A 22 -8.98 11.82 -9.77
C GLU A 22 -10.11 12.24 -10.71
N ARG A 23 -9.93 13.34 -11.46
CA ARG A 23 -10.92 13.85 -12.41
C ARG A 23 -11.05 12.93 -13.61
N ASP A 24 -9.94 12.54 -14.23
CA ASP A 24 -9.96 11.74 -15.46
C ASP A 24 -10.58 10.38 -15.20
N ILE A 25 -10.30 9.78 -14.03
CA ILE A 25 -10.90 8.51 -13.62
C ILE A 25 -12.40 8.69 -13.34
N ALA A 26 -12.80 9.77 -12.69
CA ALA A 26 -14.22 10.05 -12.42
C ALA A 26 -15.02 10.18 -13.73
N GLU A 27 -14.47 10.90 -14.71
CA GLU A 27 -15.08 11.09 -16.04
C GLU A 27 -15.10 9.78 -16.85
N GLN A 28 -14.00 9.03 -16.85
CA GLN A 28 -13.89 7.77 -17.60
C GLN A 28 -14.86 6.69 -17.11
N PHE A 29 -15.07 6.60 -15.79
CA PHE A 29 -15.89 5.55 -15.17
C PHE A 29 -17.27 6.03 -14.71
N GLY A 30 -17.60 7.32 -14.90
CA GLY A 30 -18.89 7.89 -14.51
C GLY A 30 -19.16 7.86 -13.00
N VAL A 31 -18.11 7.92 -12.18
CA VAL A 31 -18.20 7.83 -10.71
C VAL A 31 -17.90 9.17 -10.04
N SER A 32 -18.39 9.36 -8.80
CA SER A 32 -18.10 10.57 -8.03
C SER A 32 -16.60 10.72 -7.75
N ARG A 33 -16.09 11.96 -7.83
CA ARG A 33 -14.70 12.29 -7.48
C ARG A 33 -14.34 11.91 -6.04
N ILE A 34 -15.32 11.94 -5.13
CA ILE A 34 -15.12 11.53 -3.73
C ILE A 34 -14.79 10.04 -3.66
N THR A 35 -15.55 9.21 -4.37
CA THR A 35 -15.32 7.76 -4.45
C THR A 35 -13.96 7.41 -5.06
N VAL A 36 -13.56 8.14 -6.11
CA VAL A 36 -12.22 7.96 -6.71
C VAL A 36 -11.12 8.36 -5.73
N ARG A 37 -11.26 9.50 -5.06
CA ARG A 37 -10.31 9.99 -4.06
C ARG A 37 -10.10 8.98 -2.92
N GLU A 38 -11.19 8.42 -2.40
CA GLU A 38 -11.15 7.38 -1.35
C GLU A 38 -10.44 6.12 -1.85
N ALA A 39 -10.77 5.66 -3.07
CA ALA A 39 -10.13 4.49 -3.67
C ALA A 39 -8.62 4.69 -3.89
N ILE A 40 -8.21 5.85 -4.44
CA ILE A 40 -6.79 6.22 -4.57
C ILE A 40 -6.14 6.31 -3.17
N GLY A 41 -6.82 6.89 -2.19
CA GLY A 41 -6.34 6.95 -0.80
C GLY A 41 -6.04 5.56 -0.24
N HIS A 42 -6.93 4.58 -0.47
CA HIS A 42 -6.71 3.19 -0.09
C HIS A 42 -5.50 2.56 -0.79
N LEU A 43 -5.35 2.77 -2.09
CA LEU A 43 -4.20 2.25 -2.84
C LEU A 43 -2.87 2.89 -2.41
N VAL A 44 -2.90 4.17 -2.04
CA VAL A 44 -1.75 4.87 -1.45
C VAL A 44 -1.42 4.30 -0.07
N TYR A 45 -2.44 4.05 0.76
CA TYR A 45 -2.28 3.42 2.06
C TYR A 45 -1.68 2.01 1.97
N GLN A 46 -2.12 1.22 0.99
CA GLN A 46 -1.56 -0.11 0.69
C GLN A 46 -0.16 -0.05 0.06
N GLY A 47 0.35 1.16 -0.23
CA GLY A 47 1.65 1.34 -0.86
C GLY A 47 1.70 0.88 -2.32
N ILE A 48 0.56 0.79 -3.01
CA ILE A 48 0.46 0.47 -4.44
C ILE A 48 0.61 1.74 -5.28
N LEU A 49 0.16 2.87 -4.75
CA LEU A 49 0.34 4.20 -5.34
C LEU A 49 1.12 5.11 -4.38
N ARG A 50 1.75 6.14 -4.92
CA ARG A 50 2.39 7.21 -4.15
C ARG A 50 1.96 8.57 -4.70
N ARG A 51 1.60 9.49 -3.82
CA ARG A 51 1.35 10.89 -4.19
C ARG A 51 2.64 11.68 -4.06
N GLU A 52 2.96 12.44 -5.09
CA GLU A 52 3.99 13.47 -5.06
C GLU A 52 3.33 14.84 -5.22
N GLN A 53 3.47 15.69 -4.20
CA GLN A 53 2.90 17.03 -4.22
C GLN A 53 3.42 17.82 -5.43
N GLY A 54 2.50 18.40 -6.22
CA GLY A 54 2.82 19.17 -7.42
C GLY A 54 3.21 18.33 -8.65
N ARG A 55 3.37 17.01 -8.54
CA ARG A 55 3.78 16.13 -9.65
C ARG A 55 2.74 15.07 -10.02
N GLY A 56 1.85 14.72 -9.10
CA GLY A 56 0.73 13.81 -9.35
C GLY A 56 0.80 12.52 -8.54
N THR A 57 0.14 11.47 -9.05
CA THR A 57 0.13 10.14 -8.43
C THR A 57 0.92 9.18 -9.32
N PHE A 58 1.71 8.29 -8.72
CA PHE A 58 2.56 7.35 -9.44
C PHE A 58 2.37 5.93 -8.90
N VAL A 59 2.51 4.93 -9.77
CA VAL A 59 2.50 3.52 -9.38
C VAL A 59 3.81 3.17 -8.65
N THR A 60 3.71 2.41 -7.56
CA THR A 60 4.87 1.93 -6.79
C THR A 60 4.73 0.44 -6.51
N GLN A 61 5.83 -0.21 -6.12
CA GLN A 61 5.74 -1.53 -5.52
C GLN A 61 5.03 -1.43 -4.17
N PRO A 62 4.17 -2.42 -3.83
CA PRO A 62 3.63 -2.55 -2.49
C PRO A 62 4.80 -2.46 -1.53
N LYS A 63 4.79 -1.46 -0.65
CA LYS A 63 5.61 -1.59 0.55
C LYS A 63 5.20 -2.92 1.15
N ALA A 64 6.15 -3.75 1.53
CA ALA A 64 5.89 -4.87 2.42
C ALA A 64 5.39 -4.28 3.75
N TYR A 65 4.15 -3.81 3.75
CA TYR A 65 3.33 -3.74 4.93
C TYR A 65 3.16 -5.21 5.23
N GLU A 66 4.09 -5.73 6.04
CA GLU A 66 3.93 -7.02 6.66
C GLU A 66 2.48 -7.05 7.11
N LYS A 67 1.72 -7.97 6.52
CA LYS A 67 0.37 -8.24 6.96
C LYS A 67 0.50 -8.59 8.44
N ILE A 68 0.36 -7.62 9.33
CA ILE A 68 0.01 -7.85 10.73
C ILE A 68 -1.49 -8.22 10.75
N ASN A 69 -1.89 -9.15 9.88
CA ASN A 69 -3.26 -9.64 9.76
C ASN A 69 -3.42 -11.02 10.38
N GLU A 70 -2.44 -11.47 11.15
CA GLU A 70 -2.67 -12.52 12.13
C GLU A 70 -2.02 -12.04 13.42
N LEU A 71 -2.71 -12.19 14.54
CA LEU A 71 -2.13 -12.12 15.88
C LEU A 71 -1.14 -13.29 16.08
N ILE A 72 -0.12 -13.37 15.21
CA ILE A 72 0.99 -14.30 15.37
C ILE A 72 2.06 -13.57 16.18
N SER A 73 2.54 -14.23 17.23
CA SER A 73 3.68 -13.74 17.99
C SER A 73 4.84 -13.43 17.05
N TYR A 74 5.59 -12.35 17.30
CA TYR A 74 6.80 -11.99 16.55
C TYR A 74 7.75 -13.20 16.35
N THR A 75 7.87 -14.04 17.38
CA THR A 75 8.63 -15.30 17.33
C THR A 75 8.12 -16.27 16.24
N GLN A 76 6.81 -16.35 16.07
CA GLN A 76 6.15 -17.23 15.12
C GLN A 76 6.28 -16.73 13.68
N ASP A 77 6.15 -15.41 13.47
CA ASP A 77 6.37 -14.79 12.16
C ASP A 77 7.81 -15.00 11.66
N MET A 78 8.81 -14.78 12.51
CA MET A 78 10.21 -15.02 12.17
C MET A 78 10.47 -16.48 11.78
N ARG A 79 9.88 -17.45 12.51
CA ARG A 79 10.00 -18.88 12.18
C ARG A 79 9.35 -19.24 10.85
N ASN A 80 8.16 -18.72 10.55
CA ASN A 80 7.47 -18.97 9.28
C ASN A 80 8.29 -18.48 8.08
N ARG A 81 9.09 -17.42 8.28
CA ARG A 81 10.01 -16.88 7.28
C ARG A 81 11.37 -17.60 7.25
N GLY A 82 11.53 -18.70 7.99
CA GLY A 82 12.79 -19.44 8.11
C GLY A 82 13.89 -18.69 8.88
N MET A 83 13.55 -17.59 9.53
CA MET A 83 14.48 -16.78 10.32
C MET A 83 14.51 -17.25 11.78
N LYS A 84 15.67 -17.15 12.44
CA LYS A 84 15.79 -17.46 13.87
C LYS A 84 15.43 -16.21 14.68
N PRO A 85 14.30 -16.19 15.41
CA PRO A 85 13.96 -15.04 16.25
C PRO A 85 14.95 -14.91 17.41
N SER A 86 15.48 -13.70 17.62
CA SER A 86 16.26 -13.34 18.81
C SER A 86 15.79 -11.99 19.34
N SER A 87 15.71 -11.85 20.66
CA SER A 87 15.43 -10.57 21.32
C SER A 87 16.60 -10.21 22.22
N LYS A 88 17.02 -8.94 22.19
CA LYS A 88 17.97 -8.38 23.14
C LYS A 88 17.27 -7.24 23.88
N VAL A 89 17.12 -7.39 25.18
CA VAL A 89 16.57 -6.32 26.04
C VAL A 89 17.61 -5.20 26.08
N LEU A 90 17.25 -4.03 25.54
CA LEU A 90 18.17 -2.90 25.43
C LEU A 90 18.37 -2.15 26.75
N CYS A 91 17.48 -2.33 27.73
CA CYS A 91 17.70 -1.84 29.09
C CYS A 91 16.61 -2.38 30.05
N PRO A 92 16.96 -3.08 31.14
CA PRO A 92 16.05 -3.37 32.24
C PRO A 92 16.36 -2.42 33.41
N LEU A 93 16.32 -1.10 33.20
CA LEU A 93 16.34 -0.18 34.34
C LEU A 93 14.92 -0.12 34.91
N VAL A 94 14.72 -0.88 35.99
CA VAL A 94 13.73 -0.58 37.01
C VAL A 94 14.09 0.82 37.54
N CYS A 95 13.20 1.79 37.31
CA CYS A 95 13.24 3.06 38.03
C CYS A 95 12.75 2.84 39.47
#